data_AF-A0A2T6E527-F1
#
_entry.id   AF-A0A2T6E527-F1
#
_cell.length_a   1.000
_cell.length_b   1.000
_cell.length_c   1.000
_cell.angle_alpha   90.00
_cell.angle_beta   90.00
_cell.angle_gamma   90.00
#
_symmetry.space_group_name_H-M   'P 1'
#
loop_
_entity.id
_entity.type
_entity.pdbx_description
1 polymer ?
#
loop_
_entity_poly.entity_id
_entity_poly.type
_entity_poly.pdbx_seq_one_letter_code
_entity_poly.pdbx_strand_id
1 'polypeptide(L)'
;MSRHYDLATYSSADLDDPDFKLKAAFIYTVLYNTTEVWTHRMNGEVGNTVFIHDSGGELVFDENQQRVESCENMGSFNYAHYKREPLAHFTVDSLPWLTWGNCRQDSTTLQQRIEAYMKDFEIGLRQVTDNNVPLMLPSGFDLTHPGDREALAFYFQAFEITGYDLNAFITGPQQTADPVSDLLHHLQQGFTELLN
;
A
#
# COMPACT_ATOMS: atom_id res chain seq x y z
N MET A 1 -4.00 13.36 13.31
CA MET A 1 -4.79 12.14 13.64
C MET A 1 -3.81 10.97 13.79
N SER A 2 -3.23 10.72 14.97
CA SER A 2 -2.19 9.67 15.13
C SER A 2 -2.30 8.84 16.42
N ARG A 3 -3.52 8.65 16.97
CA ARG A 3 -3.70 7.89 18.23
C ARG A 3 -4.16 6.45 18.08
N HIS A 4 -4.34 5.91 16.87
CA HIS A 4 -4.93 4.57 16.71
C HIS A 4 -3.96 3.39 16.68
N TYR A 5 -2.68 3.59 16.34
CA TYR A 5 -1.76 2.47 16.09
C TYR A 5 -0.43 2.53 16.88
N ASP A 6 -0.28 3.48 17.81
CA ASP A 6 0.95 3.71 18.60
C ASP A 6 2.25 3.71 17.77
N LEU A 7 2.20 4.34 16.59
CA LEU A 7 3.30 4.32 15.62
C LEU A 7 4.49 5.16 16.08
N ALA A 8 5.69 4.68 15.74
CA ALA A 8 6.91 5.47 15.83
C ALA A 8 6.76 6.81 15.09
N THR A 9 7.36 7.86 15.65
CA THR A 9 7.40 9.18 15.01
C THR A 9 8.74 9.37 14.32
N TYR A 10 8.70 9.56 13.00
CA TYR A 10 9.88 9.89 12.20
C TYR A 10 9.90 11.36 11.77
N SER A 11 11.09 11.81 11.42
CA SER A 11 11.45 13.15 11.00
C SER A 11 12.39 13.09 9.80
N SER A 12 12.61 14.22 9.15
CA SER A 12 13.51 14.27 7.99
C SER A 12 14.97 13.93 8.34
N ALA A 13 15.36 14.03 9.62
CA ALA A 13 16.69 13.61 10.07
C ALA A 13 16.87 12.08 10.02
N ASP A 14 15.80 11.30 10.07
CA ASP A 14 15.88 9.84 9.99
C ASP A 14 16.30 9.37 8.58
N LEU A 15 16.14 10.22 7.56
CA LEU A 15 16.65 9.95 6.20
C LEU A 15 18.19 10.02 6.09
N ASP A 16 18.88 10.48 7.13
CA ASP A 16 20.35 10.43 7.21
C ASP A 16 20.86 9.01 7.54
N ASP A 17 20.01 8.15 8.10
CA ASP A 17 20.29 6.73 8.27
C ASP A 17 20.13 6.00 6.92
N PRO A 18 21.21 5.39 6.37
CA PRO A 18 21.13 4.70 5.09
C PRO A 18 20.14 3.53 5.10
N ASP A 19 19.98 2.84 6.23
CA ASP A 19 19.06 1.70 6.34
C ASP A 19 17.61 2.17 6.34
N PHE A 20 17.31 3.23 7.11
CA PHE A 20 15.99 3.86 7.08
C PHE A 20 15.65 4.34 5.66
N LYS A 21 16.57 5.07 5.03
CA LYS A 21 16.38 5.64 3.69
C LYS A 21 16.16 4.55 2.64
N LEU A 22 16.88 3.44 2.74
CA LEU A 22 16.72 2.31 1.83
C LEU A 22 15.33 1.69 1.95
N LYS A 23 14.86 1.41 3.16
CA LYS A 23 13.51 0.86 3.40
C LYS A 23 12.42 1.84 2.94
N ALA A 24 12.62 3.13 3.19
CA ALA A 24 11.69 4.17 2.73
C ALA A 24 11.61 4.22 1.20
N ALA A 25 12.76 4.19 0.52
CA ALA A 25 12.82 4.14 -0.95
C ALA A 25 12.15 2.87 -1.49
N PHE A 26 12.35 1.72 -0.83
CA PHE A 26 11.71 0.47 -1.21
C PHE A 26 10.18 0.57 -1.13
N ILE A 27 9.63 0.96 0.02
CA ILE A 27 8.18 1.09 0.20
C ILE A 27 7.60 2.12 -0.77
N TYR A 28 8.22 3.28 -0.90
CA TYR A 28 7.80 4.31 -1.85
C TYR A 28 7.73 3.75 -3.28
N THR A 29 8.75 3.03 -3.71
CA THR A 29 8.84 2.48 -5.07
C THR A 29 7.79 1.39 -5.30
N VAL A 30 7.54 0.52 -4.31
CA VAL A 30 6.49 -0.50 -4.42
C VAL A 30 5.12 0.16 -4.52
N LEU A 31 4.79 1.09 -3.62
CA LEU A 31 3.50 1.79 -3.62
C LEU A 31 3.28 2.62 -4.89
N TYR A 32 4.33 3.25 -5.41
CA TYR A 32 4.26 3.94 -6.72
C TYR A 32 3.85 2.98 -7.84
N ASN A 33 4.22 1.70 -7.76
CA ASN A 33 3.91 0.67 -8.75
C ASN A 33 2.69 -0.19 -8.39
N THR A 34 2.11 -0.02 -7.21
CA THR A 34 0.86 -0.68 -6.81
C THR A 34 -0.30 -0.11 -7.63
N THR A 35 -1.12 -1.01 -8.16
CA THR A 35 -2.36 -0.68 -8.87
C THR A 35 -3.52 -1.23 -8.09
N GLU A 36 -4.57 -0.45 -7.90
CA GLU A 36 -5.78 -0.84 -7.18
C GLU A 36 -6.71 -1.61 -8.13
N VAL A 37 -6.51 -2.92 -8.25
CA VAL A 37 -7.34 -3.79 -9.10
C VAL A 37 -8.15 -4.75 -8.24
N TRP A 38 -7.52 -5.35 -7.24
CA TRP A 38 -8.13 -6.31 -6.33
C TRP A 38 -9.02 -5.64 -5.30
N THR A 39 -8.70 -4.41 -4.87
CA THR A 39 -9.57 -3.55 -4.06
C THR A 39 -10.90 -3.24 -4.72
N HIS A 40 -10.98 -3.33 -6.06
CA HIS A 40 -12.21 -3.18 -6.85
C HIS A 40 -12.73 -4.50 -7.43
N ARG A 41 -12.28 -5.65 -6.92
CA ARG A 41 -12.73 -6.99 -7.32
C ARG A 41 -13.13 -7.82 -6.10
N MET A 42 -13.84 -7.17 -5.19
CA MET A 42 -14.36 -7.73 -3.95
C MET A 42 -15.56 -8.64 -4.22
N ASN A 43 -15.80 -9.60 -3.32
CA ASN A 43 -16.95 -10.50 -3.34
C ASN A 43 -17.12 -11.32 -4.63
N GLY A 44 -16.02 -11.63 -5.31
CA GLY A 44 -16.00 -12.48 -6.51
C GLY A 44 -16.27 -11.73 -7.81
N GLU A 45 -16.37 -10.40 -7.79
CA GLU A 45 -16.38 -9.61 -9.02
C GLU A 45 -15.06 -9.79 -9.80
N VAL A 46 -15.18 -9.94 -11.11
CA VAL A 46 -14.06 -10.12 -12.03
C VAL A 46 -14.22 -9.19 -13.22
N GLY A 47 -13.11 -8.83 -13.87
CA GLY A 47 -13.16 -7.99 -15.07
C GLY A 47 -13.26 -6.48 -14.83
N ASN A 48 -13.39 -6.04 -13.57
CA ASN A 48 -13.41 -4.61 -13.26
C ASN A 48 -12.11 -3.93 -13.70
N THR A 49 -12.25 -2.75 -14.31
CA THR A 49 -11.17 -1.91 -14.81
C THR A 49 -11.26 -0.53 -14.19
N VAL A 50 -10.15 -0.06 -13.63
CA VAL A 50 -10.06 1.20 -12.89
C VAL A 50 -9.42 2.28 -13.74
N PHE A 51 -10.01 3.47 -13.72
CA PHE A 51 -9.53 4.66 -14.40
C PHE A 51 -9.37 5.78 -13.39
N ILE A 52 -8.15 6.29 -13.26
CA ILE A 52 -7.82 7.39 -12.35
C ILE A 52 -7.54 8.63 -13.20
N HIS A 53 -8.28 9.70 -12.94
CA HIS A 53 -8.05 11.01 -13.52
C HIS A 53 -6.92 11.74 -12.78
N ASP A 54 -6.19 12.64 -13.46
CA ASP A 54 -5.09 13.40 -12.86
C ASP A 54 -5.49 14.19 -11.60
N SER A 55 -6.77 14.55 -11.48
CA SER A 55 -7.33 15.25 -10.32
C SER A 55 -7.63 14.34 -9.11
N GLY A 56 -7.40 13.03 -9.21
CA GLY A 56 -7.73 12.05 -8.17
C GLY A 56 -9.10 11.37 -8.33
N GLY A 57 -9.95 11.83 -9.25
CA GLY A 57 -11.24 11.19 -9.49
C GLY A 57 -11.08 9.80 -10.09
N GLU A 58 -11.71 8.80 -9.50
CA GLU A 58 -11.65 7.41 -9.96
C GLU A 58 -12.99 6.92 -10.49
N LEU A 59 -12.96 6.11 -11.54
CA LEU A 59 -14.11 5.40 -12.07
C LEU A 59 -13.75 3.95 -12.30
N VAL A 60 -14.68 3.07 -11.94
CA VAL A 60 -14.56 1.63 -12.16
C VAL A 60 -15.65 1.18 -13.10
N PHE A 61 -15.26 0.43 -14.12
CA PHE A 61 -16.17 -0.17 -15.09
C PHE A 61 -16.07 -1.69 -15.05
N ASP A 62 -17.21 -2.37 -15.16
CA ASP A 62 -17.28 -3.82 -15.26
C ASP A 62 -16.85 -4.32 -16.65
N GLU A 63 -16.86 -5.64 -16.85
CA GLU A 63 -16.52 -6.28 -18.13
C GLU A 63 -17.45 -5.86 -19.29
N ASN A 64 -18.64 -5.35 -18.99
CA ASN A 64 -19.65 -4.88 -19.95
C ASN A 64 -19.58 -3.35 -20.17
N GLN A 65 -18.52 -2.69 -19.68
CA GLN A 65 -18.32 -1.24 -19.73
C GLN A 65 -19.43 -0.45 -19.02
N GLN A 66 -20.13 -1.05 -18.07
CA GLN A 66 -21.05 -0.35 -17.18
C GLN A 66 -20.29 0.16 -15.96
N ARG A 67 -20.66 1.35 -15.48
CA ARG A 67 -20.07 1.90 -14.26
C ARG A 67 -20.46 1.00 -13.08
N VAL A 68 -19.46 0.59 -12.29
CA VAL A 68 -19.68 -0.17 -11.06
C VAL A 68 -20.24 0.76 -9.99
N GLU A 69 -21.36 0.36 -9.38
CA GLU A 69 -22.06 1.13 -8.34
C GLU A 69 -22.17 0.35 -7.02
N SER A 70 -21.72 -0.90 -6.97
CA SER A 70 -21.62 -1.66 -5.72
C SER A 70 -20.64 -0.96 -4.78
N CYS A 71 -21.01 -0.83 -3.51
CA CYS A 71 -20.22 -0.04 -2.57
C CYS A 71 -18.80 -0.58 -2.42
N GLU A 72 -18.63 -1.89 -2.43
CA GLU A 72 -17.36 -2.56 -2.26
C GLU A 72 -16.37 -2.29 -3.40
N ASN A 73 -16.87 -2.01 -4.62
CA ASN A 73 -16.07 -2.00 -5.84
C ASN A 73 -16.16 -0.69 -6.65
N MET A 74 -17.10 0.20 -6.35
CA MET A 74 -17.23 1.49 -7.03
C MET A 74 -15.97 2.35 -6.83
N GLY A 75 -15.65 3.16 -7.83
CA GLY A 75 -14.54 4.10 -7.72
C GLY A 75 -14.79 5.19 -6.69
N SER A 76 -13.73 5.66 -6.04
CA SER A 76 -13.80 6.72 -5.04
C SER A 76 -13.01 7.98 -5.46
N PHE A 77 -12.81 8.94 -4.56
CA PHE A 77 -11.93 10.07 -4.85
C PHE A 77 -10.62 9.87 -4.11
N ASN A 78 -9.52 9.79 -4.85
CA ASN A 78 -8.18 9.74 -4.31
C ASN A 78 -7.72 11.14 -3.92
N TYR A 79 -7.60 11.40 -2.62
CA TYR A 79 -7.13 12.67 -2.09
C TYR A 79 -5.63 12.88 -2.29
N ALA A 80 -4.86 11.79 -2.40
CA ALA A 80 -3.48 11.83 -2.84
C ALA A 80 -3.31 10.93 -4.08
N HIS A 81 -2.54 11.40 -5.06
CA HIS A 81 -2.40 10.64 -6.31
C HIS A 81 -1.29 9.60 -6.18
N TYR A 82 -1.59 8.31 -6.35
CA TYR A 82 -0.64 7.21 -6.19
C TYR A 82 0.72 7.37 -6.92
N LYS A 83 0.74 7.96 -8.14
CA LYS A 83 2.01 8.27 -8.85
C LYS A 83 2.75 9.52 -8.38
N ARG A 84 2.12 10.44 -7.65
CA ARG A 84 2.77 11.68 -7.20
C ARG A 84 3.13 11.59 -5.72
N GLU A 85 2.22 10.99 -4.95
CA GLU A 85 2.20 11.00 -3.49
C GLU A 85 1.87 9.59 -2.96
N PRO A 86 2.63 8.54 -3.32
CA PRO A 86 2.27 7.15 -3.00
C PRO A 86 2.15 6.85 -1.51
N LEU A 87 2.99 7.46 -0.67
CA LEU A 87 2.94 7.29 0.78
C LEU A 87 1.69 7.97 1.37
N ALA A 88 1.45 9.22 0.98
CA ALA A 88 0.23 9.93 1.40
C ALA A 88 -1.03 9.18 0.93
N HIS A 89 -1.07 8.72 -0.34
CA HIS A 89 -2.16 7.92 -0.90
C HIS A 89 -2.48 6.70 -0.04
N PHE A 90 -1.46 5.95 0.38
CA PHE A 90 -1.68 4.87 1.35
C PHE A 90 -2.36 5.37 2.63
N THR A 91 -1.89 6.45 3.26
CA THR A 91 -2.46 6.89 4.55
C THR A 91 -3.81 7.58 4.48
N VAL A 92 -4.10 8.28 3.38
CA VAL A 92 -5.30 9.13 3.25
C VAL A 92 -6.41 8.45 2.47
N ASP A 93 -6.07 7.47 1.62
CA ASP A 93 -7.02 6.77 0.77
C ASP A 93 -7.09 5.28 1.15
N SER A 94 -5.98 4.53 1.01
CA SER A 94 -5.99 3.07 1.18
C SER A 94 -6.19 2.61 2.64
N LEU A 95 -5.57 3.27 3.62
CA LEU A 95 -5.66 2.91 5.04
C LEU A 95 -7.06 3.18 5.63
N PRO A 96 -7.73 4.31 5.33
CA PRO A 96 -9.14 4.48 5.63
C PRO A 96 -10.02 3.41 4.98
N TRP A 97 -9.80 3.07 3.72
CA TRP A 97 -10.54 1.99 3.05
C TRP A 97 -10.32 0.65 3.74
N LEU A 98 -9.08 0.28 4.07
CA LEU A 98 -8.77 -0.93 4.83
C LEU A 98 -9.56 -0.98 6.15
N THR A 99 -9.64 0.15 6.86
CA THR A 99 -10.28 0.24 8.18
C THR A 99 -11.80 0.20 8.09
N TRP A 100 -12.40 0.94 7.15
CA TRP A 100 -13.85 1.22 7.17
C TRP A 100 -14.61 0.75 5.93
N GLY A 101 -13.93 0.25 4.91
CA GLY A 101 -14.51 0.02 3.59
C GLY A 101 -14.74 1.31 2.81
N ASN A 102 -15.26 1.18 1.60
CA ASN A 102 -15.43 2.29 0.67
C ASN A 102 -16.69 3.14 0.98
N CYS A 103 -17.70 2.51 1.58
CA CYS A 103 -19.00 3.13 1.82
C CYS A 103 -19.68 2.52 3.06
N ARG A 104 -20.74 3.17 3.60
CA ARG A 104 -21.47 2.68 4.78
C ARG A 104 -22.12 1.29 4.62
N GLN A 105 -22.46 0.93 3.39
CA GLN A 105 -23.06 -0.35 3.02
C GLN A 105 -22.03 -1.37 2.52
N ASP A 106 -20.73 -1.04 2.55
CA ASP A 106 -19.67 -1.97 2.19
C ASP A 106 -19.74 -3.22 3.10
N SER A 107 -20.02 -4.36 2.48
CA SER A 107 -20.20 -5.63 3.17
C SER A 107 -18.88 -6.37 3.44
N THR A 108 -17.75 -5.85 2.99
CA THR A 108 -16.45 -6.51 3.15
C THR A 108 -16.01 -6.52 4.62
N THR A 109 -15.34 -7.59 5.01
CA THR A 109 -14.64 -7.67 6.28
C THR A 109 -13.27 -7.02 6.17
N LEU A 110 -12.69 -6.61 7.31
CA LEU A 110 -11.31 -6.12 7.37
C LEU A 110 -10.34 -7.13 6.72
N GLN A 111 -10.50 -8.41 7.02
CA GLN A 111 -9.63 -9.46 6.48
C GLN A 111 -9.71 -9.55 4.94
N GLN A 112 -10.91 -9.47 4.36
CA GLN A 112 -11.07 -9.45 2.90
C GLN A 112 -10.36 -8.24 2.27
N ARG A 113 -10.44 -7.07 2.92
CA ARG A 113 -9.79 -5.84 2.43
C ARG A 113 -8.27 -5.92 2.52
N ILE A 114 -7.73 -6.45 3.62
CA ILE A 114 -6.29 -6.72 3.76
C ILE A 114 -5.84 -7.67 2.64
N GLU A 115 -6.55 -8.78 2.41
CA GLU A 115 -6.19 -9.74 1.37
C GLU A 115 -6.22 -9.14 -0.03
N ALA A 116 -7.22 -8.30 -0.34
CA ALA A 116 -7.28 -7.60 -1.61
C ALA A 116 -6.12 -6.61 -1.77
N TYR A 117 -5.85 -5.79 -0.75
CA TYR A 117 -4.73 -4.87 -0.74
C TYR A 117 -3.37 -5.59 -0.90
N MET A 118 -3.18 -6.75 -0.27
CA MET A 118 -1.94 -7.51 -0.42
C MET A 118 -1.73 -8.01 -1.84
N LYS A 119 -2.79 -8.36 -2.57
CA LYS A 119 -2.68 -8.74 -3.99
C LYS A 119 -2.34 -7.54 -4.88
N ASP A 120 -2.86 -6.36 -4.57
CA ASP A 120 -2.48 -5.13 -5.28
C ASP A 120 -1.03 -4.73 -4.96
N PHE A 121 -0.62 -4.85 -3.70
CA PHE A 121 0.74 -4.64 -3.27
C PHE A 121 1.70 -5.65 -3.92
N GLU A 122 1.30 -6.92 -4.06
CA GLU A 122 2.07 -7.95 -4.77
C GLU A 122 2.36 -7.55 -6.22
N ILE A 123 1.40 -6.96 -6.93
CA ILE A 123 1.61 -6.47 -8.30
C ILE A 123 2.75 -5.43 -8.31
N GLY A 124 2.69 -4.44 -7.41
CA GLY A 124 3.73 -3.42 -7.28
C GLY A 124 5.08 -3.99 -6.87
N LEU A 125 5.08 -4.94 -5.93
CA LEU A 125 6.28 -5.60 -5.43
C LEU A 125 6.98 -6.40 -6.52
N ARG A 126 6.23 -7.22 -7.26
CA ARG A 126 6.75 -7.99 -8.40
C ARG A 126 7.24 -7.08 -9.51
N GLN A 127 6.55 -5.96 -9.76
CA GLN A 127 7.03 -4.96 -10.71
C GLN A 127 8.43 -4.47 -10.33
N VAL A 128 8.69 -4.25 -9.04
CA VAL A 128 10.00 -3.81 -8.53
C VAL A 128 11.04 -4.93 -8.57
N THR A 129 10.72 -6.11 -8.05
CA THR A 129 11.67 -7.22 -7.92
C THR A 129 11.98 -7.89 -9.25
N ASP A 130 10.96 -8.24 -10.03
CA ASP A 130 11.12 -9.09 -11.21
C ASP A 130 11.70 -8.30 -12.38
N ASN A 131 11.44 -6.98 -12.44
CA ASN A 131 11.97 -6.09 -13.47
C ASN A 131 13.18 -5.27 -13.01
N ASN A 132 13.70 -5.51 -11.79
CA ASN A 132 14.83 -4.77 -11.21
C ASN A 132 14.66 -3.25 -11.30
N VAL A 133 13.47 -2.74 -10.93
CA VAL A 133 13.21 -1.30 -10.93
C VAL A 133 14.10 -0.64 -9.88
N PRO A 134 14.87 0.41 -10.23
CA PRO A 134 15.68 1.14 -9.26
C PRO A 134 14.81 1.71 -8.14
N LEU A 135 15.22 1.49 -6.89
CA LEU A 135 14.57 2.10 -5.74
C LEU A 135 14.73 3.61 -5.79
N MET A 136 13.65 4.34 -5.56
CA MET A 136 13.62 5.78 -5.70
C MET A 136 12.96 6.47 -4.52
N LEU A 137 13.44 7.69 -4.28
CA LEU A 137 12.74 8.76 -3.59
C LEU A 137 12.83 10.00 -4.49
N PRO A 138 11.80 10.86 -4.54
CA PRO A 138 11.87 12.12 -5.28
C PRO A 138 13.07 12.98 -4.87
N SER A 139 13.55 13.82 -5.79
CA SER A 139 14.56 14.81 -5.44
C SER A 139 14.01 15.78 -4.40
N GLY A 140 14.75 15.98 -3.31
CA GLY A 140 14.29 16.80 -2.18
C GLY A 140 13.20 16.14 -1.34
N PHE A 141 12.98 14.82 -1.47
CA PHE A 141 12.08 14.08 -0.60
C PHE A 141 12.44 14.31 0.87
N ASP A 142 11.42 14.65 1.65
CA ASP A 142 11.50 14.82 3.09
C ASP A 142 10.22 14.24 3.73
N LEU A 143 10.18 14.18 5.06
CA LEU A 143 9.04 13.64 5.80
C LEU A 143 8.10 14.75 6.33
N THR A 144 8.09 15.91 5.68
CA THR A 144 7.21 17.04 6.06
C THR A 144 5.84 16.95 5.40
N HIS A 145 5.73 16.21 4.29
CA HIS A 145 4.45 15.99 3.63
C HIS A 145 3.50 15.19 4.53
N PRO A 146 2.23 15.63 4.70
CA PRO A 146 1.27 14.90 5.53
C PRO A 146 1.05 13.47 5.04
N GLY A 147 1.13 12.50 5.96
CA GLY A 147 0.91 11.09 5.65
C GLY A 147 2.19 10.31 5.37
N ASP A 148 3.26 10.94 4.90
CA ASP A 148 4.46 10.21 4.46
C ASP A 148 5.14 9.47 5.61
N ARG A 149 5.34 10.15 6.75
CA ARG A 149 5.92 9.52 7.94
C ARG A 149 4.99 8.48 8.56
N GLU A 150 3.67 8.72 8.52
CA GLU A 150 2.68 7.79 9.06
C GLU A 150 2.61 6.51 8.22
N ALA A 151 2.76 6.60 6.89
CA ALA A 151 2.86 5.46 5.99
C ALA A 151 4.08 4.60 6.35
N LEU A 152 5.26 5.22 6.40
CA LEU A 152 6.50 4.51 6.68
C LEU A 152 6.47 3.85 8.07
N ALA A 153 5.97 4.57 9.08
CA ALA A 153 5.82 4.01 10.41
C ALA A 153 4.85 2.83 10.46
N PHE A 154 3.73 2.90 9.73
CA PHE A 154 2.80 1.77 9.64
C PHE A 154 3.48 0.53 9.03
N TYR A 155 4.16 0.70 7.90
CA TYR A 155 4.85 -0.40 7.22
C TYR A 155 6.01 -0.99 8.01
N PHE A 156 6.85 -0.14 8.62
CA PHE A 156 7.95 -0.62 9.46
C PHE A 156 7.43 -1.37 10.67
N GLN A 157 6.41 -0.84 11.34
CA GLN A 157 5.78 -1.51 12.47
C GLN A 157 5.17 -2.86 12.05
N ALA A 158 4.54 -2.95 10.87
CA ALA A 158 3.98 -4.20 10.36
C ALA A 158 5.06 -5.29 10.21
N PHE A 159 6.23 -4.95 9.65
CA PHE A 159 7.34 -5.90 9.56
C PHE A 159 7.95 -6.22 10.93
N GLU A 160 8.15 -5.20 11.78
CA GLU A 160 8.73 -5.36 13.12
C GLU A 160 7.92 -6.31 14.01
N ILE A 161 6.58 -6.20 13.99
CA ILE A 161 5.67 -7.08 14.74
C ILE A 161 5.91 -8.56 14.40
N THR A 162 6.17 -8.85 13.13
CA THR A 162 6.43 -10.22 12.65
C THR A 162 7.89 -10.64 12.73
N GLY A 163 8.78 -9.73 13.13
CA GLY A 163 10.23 -9.97 13.14
C GLY A 163 10.85 -10.11 11.75
N TYR A 164 10.19 -9.61 10.70
CA TYR A 164 10.68 -9.73 9.33
C TYR A 164 11.78 -8.70 9.04
N ASP A 165 12.94 -9.18 8.59
CA ASP A 165 14.08 -8.30 8.24
C ASP A 165 13.94 -7.78 6.80
N LEU A 166 13.28 -6.63 6.68
CA LEU A 166 13.10 -5.95 5.39
C LEU A 166 14.44 -5.55 4.74
N ASN A 167 15.46 -5.18 5.53
CA ASN A 167 16.76 -4.82 4.98
C ASN A 167 17.46 -6.03 4.35
N ALA A 168 17.39 -7.19 5.02
CA ALA A 168 17.90 -8.44 4.47
C ALA A 168 17.17 -8.85 3.18
N PHE A 169 15.85 -8.61 3.08
CA PHE A 169 15.12 -8.82 1.83
C PHE A 169 15.62 -7.90 0.70
N ILE A 170 15.84 -6.61 0.99
CA ILE A 170 16.23 -5.62 -0.02
C ILE A 170 17.68 -5.83 -0.50
N THR A 171 18.60 -6.14 0.42
CA THR A 171 20.06 -6.13 0.16
C THR A 171 20.67 -7.52 0.04
N GLY A 172 20.02 -8.52 0.63
CA GLY A 172 20.59 -9.85 0.79
C GLY A 172 20.36 -10.75 -0.43
N PRO A 173 21.16 -11.81 -0.57
CA PRO A 173 20.80 -12.91 -1.47
C PRO A 173 19.47 -13.49 -1.00
N GLN A 174 18.56 -13.75 -1.93
CA GLN A 174 17.27 -14.33 -1.62
C GLN A 174 17.43 -15.72 -0.99
N GLN A 175 17.02 -15.86 0.27
CA GLN A 175 17.30 -17.05 1.10
C GLN A 175 16.20 -18.11 1.03
N THR A 176 15.01 -17.75 0.55
CA THR A 176 13.86 -18.65 0.39
C THR A 176 13.60 -18.94 -1.08
N ALA A 177 12.87 -20.02 -1.35
CA ALA A 177 12.49 -20.40 -2.71
C ALA A 177 11.51 -19.41 -3.36
N ASP A 178 10.72 -18.69 -2.55
CA ASP A 178 9.83 -17.60 -2.97
C ASP A 178 9.81 -16.49 -1.90
N PRO A 179 10.76 -15.55 -1.95
CA PRO A 179 10.89 -14.49 -0.95
C PRO A 179 9.83 -13.39 -1.08
N VAL A 180 9.21 -13.26 -2.26
CA VAL A 180 8.07 -12.35 -2.45
C VAL A 180 6.88 -12.87 -1.65
N SER A 181 6.56 -14.17 -1.77
CA SER A 181 5.49 -14.79 -0.98
C SER A 181 5.79 -14.71 0.52
N ASP A 182 7.04 -14.87 0.93
CA ASP A 182 7.44 -14.78 2.33
C ASP A 182 7.28 -13.36 2.90
N LEU A 183 7.71 -12.34 2.15
CA LEU A 183 7.50 -10.93 2.53
C LEU A 183 6.00 -10.61 2.65
N LEU A 184 5.19 -11.00 1.66
CA LEU A 184 3.76 -10.75 1.66
C LEU A 184 3.04 -11.43 2.83
N HIS A 185 3.47 -12.63 3.21
CA HIS A 185 2.92 -13.33 4.37
C HIS A 185 3.13 -12.54 5.66
N HIS A 186 4.36 -12.07 5.90
CA HIS A 186 4.71 -11.28 7.07
C HIS A 186 4.03 -9.91 7.04
N LEU A 187 3.99 -9.24 5.89
CA LEU A 187 3.30 -7.96 5.73
C LEU A 187 1.79 -8.10 6.02
N GLN A 188 1.15 -9.14 5.49
CA GLN A 188 -0.25 -9.41 5.76
C GLN A 188 -0.52 -9.64 7.25
N GLN A 189 0.32 -10.44 7.92
CA GLN A 189 0.21 -10.67 9.36
C GLN A 189 0.37 -9.38 10.17
N GLY A 190 1.36 -8.55 9.81
CA GLY A 190 1.58 -7.25 10.44
C GLY A 190 0.39 -6.31 10.28
N PHE A 191 -0.22 -6.26 9.08
CA PHE A 191 -1.43 -5.49 8.83
C PHE A 191 -2.62 -6.02 9.65
N THR A 192 -2.79 -7.33 9.73
CA THR A 192 -3.84 -7.95 10.55
C THR A 192 -3.66 -7.62 12.03
N GLU A 193 -2.45 -7.62 12.57
CA GLU A 193 -2.20 -7.26 13.97
C GLU A 193 -2.45 -5.76 14.22
N LEU A 194 -2.02 -4.89 13.31
CA LEU A 194 -2.16 -3.44 13.49
C LEU A 194 -3.60 -2.93 13.37
N LEU A 195 -4.44 -3.61 12.58
CA LEU A 195 -5.80 -3.16 12.26
C LEU A 195 -6.89 -3.79 13.13
N ASN A 196 -6.56 -4.79 13.96
CA ASN A 196 -7.48 -5.44 14.91
C ASN A 196 -7.42 -4.80 16.30
#